data_AF-A0A6M8UGW7-F1
#
_entry.id   AF-A0A6M8UGW7-F1
#
_cell.length_a   1.000
_cell.length_b   1.000
_cell.length_c   1.000
_cell.angle_alpha   90.00
_cell.angle_beta   90.00
_cell.angle_gamma   90.00
#
_symmetry.space_group_name_H-M   'P 1'
#
loop_
_entity.id
_entity.type
_entity.pdbx_description
1 polymer ?
#
loop_
_entity_poly.entity_id
_entity_poly.type
_entity_poly.pdbx_seq_one_letter_code
_entity_poly.pdbx_strand_id
1 'polypeptide(L)'
;MKKLINDVISIFTHQEAKPVLIRAGLSHREIASIQPSGVTSVSWVTSMEELNDAFVKKALAAGAVGYHITDIESHEPGNDGQHVLAATATLYHINDKVAYG
;
A
#
# COMPACT_ATOMS: atom_id res chain seq x y z
N MET A 1 35.64 -3.58 -15.67
CA MET A 1 34.32 -3.90 -16.26
C MET A 1 33.48 -4.84 -15.37
N LYS A 2 33.29 -4.53 -14.08
CA LYS A 2 32.37 -5.29 -13.18
C LYS A 2 31.35 -4.41 -12.45
N LYS A 3 31.46 -3.08 -12.56
CA LYS A 3 30.58 -2.12 -11.87
C LYS A 3 29.23 -1.94 -12.56
N LEU A 4 29.20 -1.96 -13.89
CA LEU A 4 27.97 -1.73 -14.67
C LEU A 4 26.91 -2.82 -14.48
N ILE A 5 27.33 -4.07 -14.24
CA ILE A 5 26.40 -5.20 -14.14
C ILE A 5 25.63 -5.17 -12.82
N ASN A 6 26.22 -4.67 -11.73
CA ASN A 6 25.52 -4.51 -10.46
C ASN A 6 24.51 -3.36 -10.47
N ASP A 7 24.73 -2.30 -11.26
CA ASP A 7 23.78 -1.19 -11.37
C ASP A 7 22.48 -1.60 -12.06
N VAL A 8 22.54 -2.49 -13.07
CA VAL A 8 21.34 -2.97 -13.78
C VAL A 8 20.47 -3.87 -12.88
N ILE A 9 21.06 -4.64 -11.97
CA ILE A 9 20.30 -5.50 -11.06
C ILE A 9 19.56 -4.67 -9.99
N SER A 10 20.12 -3.53 -9.56
CA SER A 10 19.47 -2.61 -8.61
C SER A 10 18.29 -1.80 -9.19
N ILE A 11 18.08 -1.79 -10.50
CA ILE A 11 16.89 -1.15 -11.11
C ILE A 11 15.68 -2.08 -10.99
N PHE A 12 15.91 -3.39 -10.90
CA PHE A 12 14.87 -4.43 -10.74
C PHE A 12 14.72 -4.90 -9.30
N THR A 13 15.47 -4.34 -8.35
CA THR A 13 15.12 -4.51 -6.94
C THR A 13 13.81 -3.79 -6.71
N HIS A 14 12.72 -4.56 -6.79
CA HIS A 14 11.40 -4.22 -6.29
C HIS A 14 11.63 -3.59 -4.91
N GLN A 15 11.56 -2.26 -4.84
CA GLN A 15 11.71 -1.56 -3.58
C GLN A 15 10.65 -2.20 -2.69
N GLU A 16 11.07 -2.83 -1.59
CA GLU A 16 10.15 -3.49 -0.67
C GLU A 16 9.20 -2.41 -0.16
N ALA A 17 8.04 -2.30 -0.81
CA ALA A 17 6.98 -1.41 -0.43
C ALA A 17 6.57 -1.83 0.97
N LYS A 18 7.00 -1.08 1.98
CA LYS A 18 6.69 -1.36 3.39
C LYS A 18 5.20 -1.05 3.59
N PRO A 19 4.34 -2.05 3.78
CA PRO A 19 2.93 -1.78 3.97
C PRO A 19 2.71 -1.20 5.38
N VAL A 20 1.75 -0.30 5.49
CA VAL A 20 1.18 0.07 6.78
C VAL A 20 0.33 -1.10 7.25
N LEU A 21 0.77 -1.76 8.33
CA LEU A 21 0.04 -2.88 8.92
C LEU A 21 -1.10 -2.34 9.77
N ILE A 22 -2.32 -2.81 9.48
CA ILE A 22 -3.54 -2.44 10.19
C ILE A 22 -3.95 -3.49 11.23
N ARG A 23 -3.37 -4.70 11.14
CA ARG A 23 -3.60 -5.79 12.09
C ARG A 23 -2.44 -5.89 13.08
N ALA A 24 -2.77 -5.85 14.37
CA ALA A 24 -1.81 -6.06 15.45
C ALA A 24 -1.58 -7.56 15.71
N GLY A 25 -0.46 -7.89 16.37
CA GLY A 25 -0.17 -9.24 16.86
C GLY A 25 0.25 -10.25 15.79
N LEU A 26 0.65 -9.78 14.60
CA LEU A 26 1.22 -10.65 13.57
C LEU A 26 2.56 -11.22 14.03
N SER A 27 2.73 -12.52 13.91
CA SER A 27 3.99 -13.20 14.11
C SER A 27 5.02 -12.81 13.05
N HIS A 28 6.30 -13.03 13.33
CA HIS A 28 7.37 -12.75 12.37
C HIS A 28 7.21 -13.53 11.06
N ARG A 29 6.67 -14.75 11.14
CA ARG A 29 6.38 -15.60 9.98
C ARG A 29 5.22 -15.05 9.15
N GLU A 30 4.15 -14.60 9.80
CA GLU A 30 3.03 -13.96 9.10
C GLU A 30 3.50 -12.69 8.38
N ILE A 31 4.28 -11.84 9.04
CA ILE A 31 4.85 -10.62 8.44
C ILE A 31 5.70 -10.97 7.21
N ALA A 32 6.54 -12.00 7.29
CA ALA A 32 7.37 -12.45 6.16
C ALA A 32 6.57 -13.08 5.01
N SER A 33 5.34 -13.55 5.28
CA SER A 33 4.44 -14.15 4.28
C SER A 33 3.45 -13.16 3.66
N ILE A 34 3.56 -11.88 4.02
CA ILE A 34 2.72 -10.83 3.48
C ILE A 34 3.02 -10.64 1.99
N GLN A 35 1.97 -10.65 1.17
CA GLN A 35 2.08 -10.45 -0.26
C GLN A 35 1.01 -9.48 -0.78
N PRO A 36 1.31 -8.70 -1.84
CA PRO A 36 0.32 -7.88 -2.49
C PRO A 36 -0.77 -8.78 -3.10
N SER A 37 -2.03 -8.42 -2.87
CA SER A 37 -3.18 -9.24 -3.29
C SER A 37 -4.19 -8.50 -4.14
N GLY A 38 -4.13 -7.17 -4.17
CA GLY A 38 -5.07 -6.36 -4.94
C GLY A 38 -4.74 -4.88 -4.84
N VAL A 39 -5.42 -4.08 -5.64
CA VAL A 39 -5.29 -2.63 -5.64
C VAL A 39 -6.65 -2.03 -5.36
N THR A 40 -6.69 -0.96 -4.58
CA THR A 40 -7.90 -0.18 -4.34
C THR A 40 -7.59 1.30 -4.48
N SER A 41 -8.58 2.06 -4.91
CA SER A 41 -8.48 3.51 -5.00
C SER A 41 -9.53 4.18 -4.10
N VAL A 42 -9.20 5.37 -3.64
CA VAL A 42 -10.06 6.29 -2.92
C VAL A 42 -9.97 7.63 -3.65
N SER A 43 -11.09 8.31 -3.82
CA SER A 43 -11.19 9.62 -4.49
C SER A 43 -12.10 10.52 -3.67
N TRP A 44 -12.08 11.82 -3.95
CA TRP A 44 -12.97 12.82 -3.32
C TRP A 44 -12.70 13.05 -1.84
N VAL A 45 -11.43 13.01 -1.44
CA VAL A 45 -11.04 13.20 -0.04
C VAL A 45 -10.45 14.58 0.17
N THR A 46 -10.73 15.23 1.30
CA THR A 46 -10.26 16.61 1.53
C THR A 46 -8.95 16.68 2.29
N SER A 47 -8.53 15.58 2.91
CA SER A 47 -7.32 15.51 3.72
C SER A 47 -6.63 14.14 3.66
N MET A 48 -5.33 14.12 3.99
CA MET A 48 -4.55 12.88 4.08
C MET A 48 -5.04 11.97 5.23
N GLU A 49 -5.64 12.55 6.27
CA GLU A 49 -6.19 11.80 7.40
C GLU A 49 -7.43 11.00 6.98
N GLU A 50 -8.39 11.66 6.34
CA GLU A 50 -9.57 11.00 5.76
C GLU A 50 -9.17 9.94 4.72
N LEU A 51 -8.09 10.17 3.98
CA LEU A 51 -7.60 9.26 2.95
C LEU A 51 -7.02 8.00 3.58
N ASN A 52 -6.26 8.14 4.66
CA ASN A 52 -5.80 7.01 5.45
C ASN A 52 -6.97 6.24 6.09
N ASP A 53 -7.93 6.93 6.72
CA ASP A 53 -9.10 6.29 7.31
C ASP A 53 -9.92 5.50 6.27
N ALA A 54 -10.10 6.06 5.07
CA ALA A 54 -10.76 5.39 3.96
C ALA A 54 -10.01 4.12 3.52
N PHE A 55 -8.67 4.16 3.45
CA PHE A 55 -7.87 2.98 3.13
C PHE A 55 -7.87 1.93 4.23
N VAL A 56 -7.81 2.34 5.51
CA VAL A 56 -7.94 1.42 6.65
C VAL A 56 -9.28 0.69 6.56
N LYS A 57 -10.39 1.41 6.35
CA LYS A 57 -11.73 0.82 6.20
C LYS A 57 -11.81 -0.15 5.03
N LYS A 58 -11.27 0.22 3.86
CA LYS A 58 -11.24 -0.65 2.67
C LYS A 58 -10.37 -1.89 2.88
N ALA A 59 -9.21 -1.72 3.49
CA ALA A 59 -8.31 -2.82 3.81
C ALA A 59 -8.98 -3.80 4.79
N LEU A 60 -9.62 -3.32 5.85
CA LEU A 60 -10.39 -4.15 6.78
C LEU A 60 -11.55 -4.87 6.08
N ALA A 61 -12.32 -4.17 5.24
CA ALA A 61 -13.44 -4.75 4.51
C ALA A 61 -12.99 -5.85 3.51
N ALA A 62 -11.78 -5.73 2.95
CA ALA A 62 -11.18 -6.73 2.08
C ALA A 62 -10.54 -7.90 2.83
N GLY A 63 -10.42 -7.83 4.16
CA GLY A 63 -9.67 -8.80 4.96
C GLY A 63 -8.15 -8.63 4.88
N ALA A 64 -7.67 -7.47 4.40
CA ALA A 64 -6.26 -7.14 4.28
C ALA A 64 -5.60 -6.95 5.64
N VAL A 65 -4.33 -7.32 5.72
CA VAL A 65 -3.49 -7.12 6.92
C VAL A 65 -2.71 -5.82 6.88
N GLY A 66 -2.62 -5.21 5.70
CA GLY A 66 -1.99 -3.92 5.49
C GLY A 66 -2.31 -3.33 4.12
N TYR A 67 -1.91 -2.08 3.94
CA TYR A 67 -1.99 -1.38 2.66
C TYR A 67 -0.72 -0.56 2.43
N HIS A 68 -0.39 -0.29 1.17
CA HIS A 68 0.68 0.63 0.81
C HIS A 68 0.13 1.58 -0.24
N ILE A 69 0.09 2.88 0.07
CA ILE A 69 -0.32 3.90 -0.89
C ILE A 69 0.77 4.00 -1.96
N THR A 70 0.45 3.59 -3.17
CA THR A 70 1.39 3.58 -4.30
C THR A 70 1.36 4.89 -5.08
N ASP A 71 0.23 5.59 -5.05
CA ASP A 71 0.04 6.80 -5.81
C ASP A 71 -0.94 7.75 -5.11
N ILE A 72 -0.67 9.04 -5.16
CA ILE A 72 -1.52 10.11 -4.62
C ILE A 72 -1.64 11.19 -5.68
N GLU A 73 -2.86 11.38 -6.16
CA GLU A 73 -3.22 12.47 -7.06
C GLU A 73 -3.89 13.58 -6.24
N SER A 74 -3.28 14.76 -6.27
CA SER A 74 -3.92 15.98 -5.74
C SER A 74 -4.52 16.72 -6.92
N HIS A 75 -5.84 16.83 -6.97
CA HIS A 75 -6.51 17.67 -7.95
C HIS A 75 -6.55 19.10 -7.42
N GLU A 76 -6.23 20.05 -8.30
CA GLU A 76 -6.43 21.47 -8.01
C GLU A 76 -7.90 21.70 -7.60
N PRO A 77 -8.14 22.51 -6.56
CA PRO A 77 -9.48 22.77 -6.09
C PRO A 77 -10.33 23.32 -7.25
N GLY A 78 -11.48 22.68 -7.49
CA GLY A 78 -12.54 23.30 -8.27
C GLY A 78 -13.04 24.58 -7.60
N ASN A 79 -14.03 25.23 -8.21
CA ASN A 79 -14.59 26.54 -7.85
C ASN A 79 -14.91 26.78 -6.34
N ASP A 80 -14.94 25.71 -5.53
CA ASP A 80 -15.24 25.70 -4.10
C ASP A 80 -14.01 25.73 -3.18
N GLY A 81 -12.78 25.83 -3.72
CA GLY A 81 -11.55 26.07 -2.94
C GLY A 81 -11.04 24.91 -2.08
N GLN A 82 -11.67 23.73 -2.14
CA GLN A 82 -11.23 22.54 -1.41
C GLN A 82 -10.33 21.66 -2.27
N HIS A 83 -9.13 21.39 -1.77
CA HIS A 83 -8.22 20.42 -2.39
C HIS A 83 -8.84 19.03 -2.31
N VAL A 84 -8.92 18.37 -3.46
CA VAL A 84 -9.42 17.00 -3.54
C VAL A 84 -8.25 16.06 -3.79
N LEU A 85 -8.06 15.15 -2.86
CA LEU A 85 -7.11 14.06 -2.95
C LEU A 85 -7.81 12.82 -3.48
N ALA A 86 -7.13 12.17 -4.42
CA ALA A 86 -7.36 10.79 -4.80
C ALA A 86 -6.06 10.02 -4.58
N ALA A 87 -6.17 8.73 -4.29
CA ALA A 87 -5.02 7.88 -4.13
C ALA A 87 -5.35 6.46 -4.50
N THR A 88 -4.30 5.72 -4.83
CA THR A 88 -4.33 4.29 -5.08
C THR A 88 -3.40 3.59 -4.09
N ALA A 89 -3.87 2.49 -3.52
CA ALA A 89 -3.12 1.68 -2.59
C ALA A 89 -3.19 0.21 -2.96
N THR A 90 -2.06 -0.48 -2.80
CA THR A 90 -1.96 -1.93 -2.86
C THR A 90 -2.35 -2.51 -1.51
N LEU A 91 -3.27 -3.48 -1.52
CA LEU A 91 -3.68 -4.24 -0.35
C LEU A 91 -2.82 -5.48 -0.21
N TYR A 92 -2.52 -5.82 1.05
CA TYR A 92 -1.64 -6.92 1.40
C TYR A 92 -2.37 -7.96 2.24
N HIS A 93 -2.21 -9.24 1.87
CA HIS A 93 -2.76 -10.38 2.59
C HIS A 93 -1.65 -11.29 3.08
N ILE A 94 -1.94 -12.05 4.14
CA ILE A 94 -1.09 -13.16 4.57
C ILE A 94 -1.30 -14.31 3.59
N ASN A 95 -0.20 -14.85 3.08
CA ASN A 95 -0.25 -16.11 2.37
C ASN A 95 -0.30 -17.26 3.38
N ASP A 96 -1.50 -17.73 3.71
CA ASP A 96 -1.71 -18.78 4.72
C ASP A 96 -0.92 -20.06 4.45
N LYS A 97 -0.69 -20.41 3.18
CA LYS A 97 0.12 -21.58 2.79
C LYS A 97 1.58 -21.42 3.19
N VAL A 98 2.11 -20.20 3.20
CA VAL A 98 3.49 -19.90 3.59
C VAL A 98 3.58 -19.66 5.10
N ALA A 99 2.56 -19.04 5.68
CA ALA A 99 2.49 -18.71 7.10
C ALA A 99 2.28 -19.94 8.01
N TYR A 100 1.44 -20.88 7.58
CA TYR A 100 1.01 -22.03 8.41
C TYR A 100 1.25 -23.40 7.78
N GLY A 101 1.73 -23.44 6.53
CA GLY A 101 2.14 -24.68 5.86
C GLY A 101 3.51 -25.20 6.27
#